data_AF-X0YNG7-F1
#
_entry.id   AF-X0YNG7-F1
#
_cell.length_a   1.000
_cell.length_b   1.000
_cell.length_c   1.000
_cell.angle_alpha   90.00
_cell.angle_beta   90.00
_cell.angle_gamma   90.00
#
_symmetry.space_group_name_H-M   'P 1'
#
loop_
_entity.id
_entity.type
_entity.pdbx_description
1 polymer ?
#
loop_
_entity_poly.entity_id
_entity_poly.type
_entity_poly.pdbx_seq_one_letter_code
_entity_poly.pdbx_strand_id
1 'polypeptide(L)'
;MGGDFVRIYETAKQTKNTPDSLAAVFMERIMGIIALIMFAISSIFLKFQLFLKNPTVLLIIICIITALIIFIWMIFNPKILNFIKNIIKINLLKKIFTKLDEWTTAINKYKYEKRALFYSFIYSIIYNLLAILNVYFSFLTFNYKPNFLDVFIIVPIILLIVLSAPITSAGLGLFENAIVYLFSLVGVLSSISALVALLLRAKVILLGLIGGIIYFFIRSDKPKKF
;
A
#
# COMPACT_ATOMS: atom_id res chain seq x y z
N MET A 1 -0.35 9.24 -1.84
CA MET A 1 -1.66 8.99 -2.47
C MET A 1 -2.02 10.03 -3.55
N GLY A 2 -1.72 11.33 -3.41
CA GLY A 2 -1.97 12.31 -4.49
C GLY A 2 -1.05 12.20 -5.73
N GLY A 3 0.22 11.83 -5.53
CA GLY A 3 1.21 11.71 -6.62
C GLY A 3 0.93 10.60 -7.62
N ASP A 4 0.20 9.54 -7.22
CA ASP A 4 -0.13 8.43 -8.12
C ASP A 4 -1.14 8.84 -9.18
N PHE A 5 -2.08 9.73 -8.85
CA PHE A 5 -3.01 10.31 -9.83
C PHE A 5 -2.27 11.20 -10.84
N VAL A 6 -1.26 11.94 -10.39
CA VAL A 6 -0.41 12.76 -11.26
C VAL A 6 0.42 11.87 -12.17
N ARG A 7 1.06 10.84 -11.64
CA ARG A 7 1.82 9.85 -12.43
C ARG A 7 0.95 9.14 -13.45
N ILE A 8 -0.25 8.71 -13.06
CA ILE A 8 -1.24 8.13 -13.97
C ILE A 8 -1.60 9.11 -15.09
N TYR A 9 -1.90 10.37 -14.76
CA TYR A 9 -2.26 11.39 -15.74
C TYR A 9 -1.10 11.72 -16.71
N GLU A 10 0.13 11.77 -16.22
CA GLU A 10 1.30 12.10 -17.03
C GLU A 10 1.77 10.93 -17.90
N THR A 11 1.80 9.71 -17.37
CA THR A 11 2.12 8.52 -18.17
C THR A 11 1.05 8.29 -19.25
N ALA A 12 -0.23 8.47 -18.91
CA ALA A 12 -1.34 8.42 -19.87
C ALA A 12 -1.20 9.44 -21.01
N LYS A 13 -0.64 10.62 -20.72
CA LYS A 13 -0.40 11.67 -21.70
C LYS A 13 0.81 11.39 -22.61
N GLN A 14 1.82 10.67 -22.10
CA GLN A 14 3.04 10.34 -22.85
C GLN A 14 2.91 9.09 -23.73
N THR A 15 2.20 8.05 -23.28
CA THR A 15 2.09 6.76 -24.02
C THR A 15 0.99 6.72 -25.07
N LYS A 16 0.10 7.74 -25.13
CA LYS A 16 -1.14 7.76 -25.94
C LYS A 16 -2.05 6.53 -25.76
N ASN A 17 -1.78 5.68 -24.77
CA ASN A 17 -2.51 4.44 -24.49
C ASN A 17 -2.76 4.32 -22.97
N THR A 18 -3.72 5.11 -22.51
CA THR A 18 -4.08 5.32 -21.10
C THR A 18 -4.46 4.05 -20.31
N PRO A 19 -5.05 2.98 -20.90
CA PRO A 19 -5.45 1.79 -20.14
C PRO A 19 -4.26 0.94 -19.67
N ASP A 20 -3.20 0.82 -20.48
CA ASP A 20 -2.06 -0.05 -20.18
C ASP A 20 -1.19 0.50 -19.04
N SER A 21 -1.02 1.83 -18.98
CA SER A 21 -0.28 2.49 -17.88
C SER A 21 -1.04 2.45 -16.56
N LEU A 22 -2.37 2.58 -16.61
CA LEU A 22 -3.25 2.40 -15.46
C LEU A 22 -3.18 0.96 -14.92
N ALA A 23 -3.25 -0.02 -15.83
CA ALA A 23 -3.12 -1.44 -15.48
C ALA A 23 -1.76 -1.75 -14.84
N ALA A 24 -0.66 -1.19 -15.36
CA ALA A 24 0.68 -1.39 -14.78
C ALA A 24 0.78 -0.88 -13.34
N VAL A 25 0.32 0.35 -13.06
CA VAL A 25 0.32 0.92 -11.69
C VAL A 25 -0.60 0.10 -10.79
N PHE A 26 -1.76 -0.34 -11.29
CA PHE A 26 -2.68 -1.15 -10.51
C PHE A 26 -2.10 -2.52 -10.16
N MET A 27 -1.43 -3.18 -11.11
CA MET A 27 -0.73 -4.46 -10.88
C MET A 27 0.44 -4.29 -9.90
N GLU A 28 1.18 -3.19 -9.98
CA GLU A 28 2.21 -2.82 -9.00
C GLU A 28 1.61 -2.77 -7.59
N ARG A 29 0.42 -2.14 -7.43
CA ARG A 29 -0.27 -2.12 -6.13
C ARG A 29 -0.68 -3.50 -5.66
N ILE A 30 -1.26 -4.31 -6.53
CA ILE A 30 -1.69 -5.68 -6.17
C ILE A 30 -0.47 -6.49 -5.68
N MET A 31 0.65 -6.43 -6.39
CA MET A 31 1.88 -7.11 -5.97
C MET A 31 2.41 -6.59 -4.64
N GLY A 32 2.34 -5.28 -4.41
CA GLY A 32 2.64 -4.65 -3.12
C GLY A 32 1.78 -5.20 -1.98
N ILE A 33 0.47 -5.32 -2.20
CA ILE A 33 -0.47 -5.87 -1.21
C ILE A 33 -0.19 -7.35 -0.95
N ILE A 34 0.07 -8.15 -1.99
CA ILE A 34 0.40 -9.58 -1.84
C ILE A 34 1.68 -9.74 -1.03
N ALA A 35 2.74 -8.99 -1.36
CA ALA A 35 3.99 -9.02 -0.60
C ALA A 35 3.73 -8.66 0.87
N LEU A 36 2.98 -7.59 1.13
CA LEU A 36 2.66 -7.15 2.48
C LEU A 36 1.87 -8.21 3.28
N ILE A 37 0.91 -8.88 2.66
CA ILE A 37 0.17 -10.01 3.27
C ILE A 37 1.13 -11.14 3.64
N MET A 38 2.09 -11.48 2.77
CA MET A 38 3.10 -12.50 3.09
C MET A 38 3.93 -12.12 4.32
N PHE A 39 4.43 -10.89 4.37
CA PHE A 39 5.17 -10.40 5.55
C PHE A 39 4.32 -10.43 6.82
N ALA A 40 3.04 -10.04 6.76
CA ALA A 40 2.14 -10.07 7.90
C ALA A 40 1.87 -11.51 8.39
N ILE A 41 1.67 -12.47 7.48
CA ILE A 41 1.51 -13.89 7.84
C ILE A 41 2.79 -14.43 8.50
N SER A 42 3.96 -14.13 7.91
CA SER A 42 5.25 -14.50 8.51
C SER A 42 5.43 -13.88 9.90
N SER A 43 4.95 -12.65 10.11
CA SER A 43 5.01 -11.95 11.39
C SER A 43 4.20 -12.68 12.47
N ILE A 44 2.98 -13.12 12.14
CA ILE A 44 2.14 -13.92 13.04
C ILE A 44 2.83 -15.23 13.39
N PHE A 45 3.42 -15.92 12.41
CA PHE A 45 4.09 -17.21 12.64
C PHE A 45 5.33 -17.07 13.53
N LEU A 46 6.18 -16.08 13.28
CA LEU A 46 7.44 -15.87 14.02
C LEU A 46 7.25 -15.46 15.49
N LYS A 47 6.18 -14.72 15.80
CA LYS A 47 5.84 -14.30 17.18
C LYS A 47 4.43 -14.77 17.57
N PHE A 48 4.11 -16.02 17.26
CA PHE A 48 2.78 -16.58 17.50
C PHE A 48 2.28 -16.39 18.94
N GLN A 49 3.16 -16.61 19.92
CA GLN A 49 2.84 -16.41 21.35
C GLN A 49 2.46 -14.96 21.70
N LEU A 50 3.08 -13.96 21.06
CA LEU A 50 2.76 -12.54 21.29
C LEU A 50 1.33 -12.22 20.83
N PHE A 51 0.94 -12.73 19.66
CA PHE A 51 -0.39 -12.50 19.10
C PHE A 51 -1.48 -13.32 19.81
N LEU A 52 -1.16 -14.51 20.32
CA LEU A 52 -2.07 -15.27 21.17
C LEU A 52 -2.40 -14.54 22.48
N LYS A 53 -1.42 -13.86 23.09
CA LYS A 53 -1.67 -13.03 24.28
C LYS A 53 -2.52 -11.79 23.99
N ASN A 54 -2.61 -11.38 22.72
CA ASN A 54 -3.35 -10.20 22.27
C ASN A 54 -4.41 -10.60 21.22
N PRO A 55 -5.45 -11.37 21.60
CA PRO A 55 -6.37 -11.99 20.66
C PRO A 55 -7.15 -10.97 19.82
N THR A 56 -7.44 -9.79 20.37
CA THR A 56 -8.09 -8.70 19.63
C THR A 56 -7.25 -8.22 18.45
N VAL A 57 -5.93 -8.07 18.65
CA VAL A 57 -5.00 -7.65 17.60
C VAL A 57 -4.90 -8.74 16.52
N LEU A 58 -4.78 -10.00 16.94
CA LEU A 58 -4.74 -11.13 16.03
C LEU A 58 -6.02 -11.21 15.17
N LEU A 59 -7.20 -11.04 15.78
CA LEU A 59 -8.48 -11.07 15.09
C LEU A 59 -8.59 -9.95 14.05
N ILE A 60 -8.19 -8.72 14.40
CA ILE A 60 -8.17 -7.58 13.47
C ILE A 60 -7.27 -7.89 12.27
N ILE A 61 -6.06 -8.40 12.51
CA ILE A 61 -5.12 -8.72 11.42
C ILE A 61 -5.70 -9.81 10.51
N ILE A 62 -6.27 -10.87 11.08
CA ILE A 62 -6.91 -11.94 10.31
C ILE A 62 -8.07 -11.39 9.48
N CYS A 63 -8.94 -10.55 10.05
CA CYS A 63 -10.04 -9.91 9.32
C CYS A 63 -9.55 -9.05 8.16
N ILE A 64 -8.47 -8.28 8.33
CA ILE A 64 -7.92 -7.46 7.24
C ILE A 64 -7.31 -8.35 6.16
N ILE A 65 -6.54 -9.37 6.53
CA ILE A 65 -5.94 -10.31 5.57
C ILE A 65 -7.03 -11.01 4.76
N THR A 66 -8.07 -11.54 5.42
CA THR A 66 -9.18 -12.23 4.73
C THR A 66 -9.95 -11.27 3.81
N ALA A 67 -10.23 -10.05 4.26
CA ALA A 67 -10.87 -9.03 3.43
C ALA A 67 -10.05 -8.68 2.18
N LEU A 68 -8.73 -8.52 2.32
CA LEU A 68 -7.84 -8.24 1.19
C LEU A 68 -7.73 -9.43 0.22
N ILE A 69 -7.69 -10.66 0.72
CA ILE A 69 -7.70 -11.87 -0.12
C ILE A 69 -9.01 -11.96 -0.91
N ILE A 70 -10.17 -11.73 -0.26
CA ILE A 70 -11.47 -11.70 -0.93
C ILE A 70 -11.52 -10.58 -1.98
N PHE A 71 -10.99 -9.40 -1.66
CA PHE A 71 -10.92 -8.27 -2.59
C PHE A 71 -10.07 -8.60 -3.83
N ILE A 72 -8.88 -9.15 -3.65
CA ILE A 72 -8.02 -9.60 -4.74
C ILE A 72 -8.72 -10.69 -5.56
N TRP A 73 -9.32 -11.68 -4.91
CA TRP A 73 -10.04 -12.76 -5.58
C TRP A 73 -11.22 -12.24 -6.42
N MET A 74 -11.97 -11.25 -5.90
CA MET A 74 -13.06 -10.60 -6.61
C MET A 74 -12.59 -9.88 -7.87
N ILE A 75 -11.43 -9.21 -7.82
CA ILE A 75 -10.84 -8.51 -8.99
C ILE A 75 -10.45 -9.49 -10.10
N PHE A 76 -9.86 -10.63 -9.74
CA PHE A 76 -9.36 -11.59 -10.72
C PHE A 76 -10.42 -12.60 -11.20
N ASN A 77 -11.62 -12.60 -10.63
CA ASN A 77 -12.68 -13.52 -11.00
C ASN A 77 -13.73 -12.84 -11.92
N PRO A 78 -13.71 -13.10 -13.24
CA PRO A 78 -14.61 -12.45 -14.19
C PRO A 78 -16.09 -12.79 -13.95
N LYS A 79 -16.40 -13.93 -13.32
CA LYS A 79 -17.78 -14.34 -13.02
C LYS A 79 -18.44 -13.44 -11.99
N ILE A 80 -17.68 -12.94 -11.02
CA ILE A 80 -18.21 -12.09 -9.95
C ILE A 80 -18.51 -10.69 -10.47
N LEU A 81 -17.65 -10.15 -11.32
CA LEU A 81 -17.92 -8.90 -12.02
C LEU A 81 -19.21 -8.98 -12.84
N ASN A 82 -19.45 -10.09 -13.55
CA ASN A 82 -20.69 -10.30 -14.30
C ASN A 82 -21.91 -10.51 -13.39
N PHE A 83 -21.76 -11.15 -12.23
CA PHE A 83 -22.82 -11.31 -11.24
C PHE A 83 -23.22 -9.95 -10.61
N ILE A 84 -22.23 -9.13 -10.24
CA ILE A 84 -22.44 -7.77 -9.72
C ILE A 84 -23.14 -6.88 -10.76
N LYS A 85 -22.75 -6.97 -12.04
CA LYS A 85 -23.44 -6.26 -13.13
C LYS A 85 -24.90 -6.68 -13.30
N ASN A 86 -25.21 -7.97 -13.13
CA ASN A 86 -26.58 -8.47 -13.25
C ASN A 86 -27.48 -8.02 -12.09
N ILE A 87 -26.92 -7.85 -10.89
CA ILE A 87 -27.66 -7.39 -9.70
C ILE A 87 -27.83 -5.86 -9.72
N ILE A 88 -26.80 -5.12 -10.12
CA ILE A 88 -26.81 -3.65 -10.06
C ILE A 88 -27.26 -3.06 -11.40
N LYS A 89 -28.58 -2.91 -11.58
CA LYS A 89 -29.21 -2.30 -12.77
C LYS A 89 -29.26 -0.76 -12.77
N ILE A 90 -28.33 -0.08 -12.07
CA ILE A 90 -28.33 1.38 -11.97
C ILE A 90 -27.63 1.99 -13.19
N ASN A 91 -28.33 2.82 -13.98
CA ASN A 91 -27.80 3.43 -15.20
C ASN A 91 -26.53 4.28 -15.00
N LEU A 92 -26.34 4.90 -13.81
CA LEU A 92 -25.12 5.66 -13.47
C LEU A 92 -23.86 4.76 -13.39
N LEU A 93 -24.02 3.49 -13.00
CA LEU A 93 -22.89 2.57 -12.84
C LEU A 93 -22.51 1.87 -14.15
N LYS A 94 -23.36 1.89 -15.19
CA LYS A 94 -23.03 1.34 -16.52
C LYS A 94 -21.75 1.93 -17.11
N LYS A 95 -21.51 3.24 -16.91
CA LYS A 95 -20.31 3.94 -17.41
C LYS A 95 -19.03 3.56 -16.64
N ILE A 96 -19.18 3.10 -15.40
CA ILE A 96 -18.10 2.55 -14.58
C ILE A 96 -17.87 1.08 -14.96
N PHE A 97 -18.94 0.31 -15.22
CA PHE A 97 -18.85 -1.09 -15.62
C PHE A 97 -18.21 -1.32 -16.98
N THR A 98 -18.41 -0.44 -17.97
CA THR A 98 -17.71 -0.54 -19.27
C THR A 98 -16.22 -0.23 -19.13
N LYS A 99 -15.85 0.76 -18.30
CA LYS A 99 -14.45 1.01 -17.95
C LYS A 99 -13.83 -0.15 -17.18
N LEU A 100 -14.58 -0.81 -16.29
CA LEU A 100 -14.11 -2.01 -15.59
C LEU A 100 -13.88 -3.20 -16.54
N ASP A 101 -14.64 -3.31 -17.64
CA ASP A 101 -14.39 -4.32 -18.69
C ASP A 101 -13.12 -4.05 -19.49
N GLU A 102 -12.86 -2.79 -19.85
CA GLU A 102 -11.59 -2.37 -20.46
C GLU A 102 -10.41 -2.61 -19.49
N TRP A 103 -10.63 -2.42 -18.18
CA TRP A 103 -9.62 -2.69 -17.16
C TRP A 103 -9.37 -4.19 -16.98
N THR A 104 -10.40 -5.02 -16.96
CA THR A 104 -10.23 -6.48 -16.81
C THR A 104 -9.62 -7.12 -18.04
N THR A 105 -9.91 -6.61 -19.24
CA THR A 105 -9.23 -7.03 -20.47
C THR A 105 -7.76 -6.57 -20.49
N ALA A 106 -7.44 -5.37 -20.03
CA ALA A 106 -6.06 -4.91 -19.85
C ALA A 106 -5.30 -5.73 -18.79
N ILE A 107 -5.91 -6.01 -17.63
CA ILE A 107 -5.34 -6.85 -16.56
C ILE A 107 -5.12 -8.29 -17.05
N ASN A 108 -6.06 -8.84 -17.84
CA ASN A 108 -5.90 -10.16 -18.43
C ASN A 108 -4.75 -10.22 -19.44
N LYS A 109 -4.45 -9.13 -20.16
CA LYS A 109 -3.27 -9.04 -21.03
C LYS A 109 -1.96 -9.13 -20.23
N TYR A 110 -1.91 -8.48 -19.06
CA TYR A 110 -0.76 -8.54 -18.14
C TYR A 110 -0.64 -9.84 -17.33
N LYS A 111 -1.73 -10.59 -17.15
CA LYS A 111 -1.72 -11.89 -16.44
C LYS A 111 -0.76 -12.91 -17.07
N TYR A 112 -0.49 -12.79 -18.37
CA TYR A 112 0.37 -13.71 -19.11
C TYR A 112 1.86 -13.29 -19.11
N GLU A 113 2.18 -12.06 -18.73
CA GLU A 113 3.54 -11.52 -18.61
C GLU A 113 4.19 -11.91 -17.27
N LYS A 114 4.39 -13.22 -17.05
CA LYS A 114 4.90 -13.78 -15.77
C LYS A 114 6.20 -13.13 -15.29
N ARG A 115 7.08 -12.71 -16.22
CA ARG A 115 8.35 -12.03 -15.89
C ARG A 115 8.11 -10.66 -15.27
N ALA A 116 7.25 -9.83 -15.86
CA ALA A 116 6.94 -8.51 -15.33
C ALA A 116 6.28 -8.58 -13.95
N LEU A 117 5.39 -9.56 -13.75
CA LEU A 117 4.76 -9.83 -12.46
C LEU A 117 5.78 -10.25 -11.40
N PHE A 118 6.71 -11.13 -11.76
CA PHE A 118 7.77 -11.58 -10.87
C PHE A 118 8.71 -10.45 -10.43
N TYR A 119 9.17 -9.61 -11.36
CA TYR A 119 10.00 -8.45 -11.00
C TYR A 119 9.23 -7.44 -10.14
N SER A 120 7.97 -7.15 -10.46
CA SER A 120 7.12 -6.26 -9.65
C SER A 120 6.95 -6.78 -8.23
N PHE A 121 6.82 -8.10 -8.08
CA PHE A 121 6.76 -8.75 -6.78
C PHE A 121 8.09 -8.64 -6.02
N ILE A 122 9.23 -8.86 -6.66
CA ILE A 122 10.56 -8.67 -6.05
C ILE A 122 10.74 -7.22 -5.58
N TYR A 123 10.42 -6.25 -6.43
CA TYR A 123 10.49 -4.83 -6.05
C TYR A 123 9.59 -4.51 -4.86
N SER A 124 8.42 -5.15 -4.78
CA SER A 124 7.52 -5.02 -3.63
C SER A 124 8.13 -5.59 -2.34
N ILE A 125 8.82 -6.73 -2.41
CA ILE A 125 9.55 -7.29 -1.26
C ILE A 125 10.65 -6.34 -0.82
N ILE A 126 11.48 -5.87 -1.76
CA ILE A 126 12.58 -4.94 -1.47
C ILE A 126 12.04 -3.66 -0.84
N TYR A 127 10.94 -3.11 -1.38
CA TYR A 127 10.28 -1.93 -0.83
C TYR A 127 9.84 -2.15 0.62
N ASN A 128 9.20 -3.28 0.93
CA ASN A 128 8.79 -3.61 2.29
C ASN A 128 9.99 -3.77 3.24
N LEU A 129 11.07 -4.41 2.79
CA LEU A 129 12.31 -4.53 3.58
C LEU A 129 12.94 -3.16 3.86
N LEU A 130 12.98 -2.27 2.85
CA LEU A 130 13.47 -0.91 3.02
C LEU A 130 12.57 -0.11 3.98
N ALA A 131 11.25 -0.33 3.96
CA ALA A 131 10.34 0.28 4.93
C ALA A 131 10.63 -0.19 6.36
N ILE A 132 10.90 -1.48 6.56
CA ILE A 132 11.33 -2.03 7.87
C ILE A 132 12.64 -1.38 8.33
N LEU A 133 13.64 -1.31 7.45
CA LEU A 133 14.93 -0.69 7.76
C LEU A 133 14.79 0.81 8.07
N ASN A 134 13.92 1.52 7.34
CA ASN A 134 13.66 2.94 7.57
C ASN A 134 13.10 3.17 8.99
N VAL A 135 12.16 2.33 9.44
CA VAL A 135 11.66 2.38 10.82
C VAL A 135 12.77 2.03 11.81
N TYR A 136 13.56 0.98 11.56
CA TYR A 136 14.67 0.58 12.43
C TYR A 136 15.67 1.71 12.63
N PHE A 137 16.13 2.34 11.56
CA PHE A 137 17.07 3.46 11.64
C PHE A 137 16.45 4.70 12.29
N SER A 138 15.14 4.89 12.15
CA SER A 138 14.43 5.98 12.85
C SER A 138 14.41 5.78 14.37
N PHE A 139 14.44 4.55 14.88
CA PHE A 139 14.63 4.34 16.32
C PHE A 139 16.06 4.69 16.76
N LEU A 140 17.06 4.37 15.94
CA LEU A 140 18.45 4.68 16.26
C LEU A 140 18.72 6.19 16.36
N THR A 141 17.97 7.05 15.66
CA THR A 141 18.13 8.51 15.77
C THR A 141 17.77 9.05 17.15
N PHE A 142 16.96 8.31 17.93
CA PHE A 142 16.59 8.65 19.30
C PHE A 142 17.40 7.85 20.34
N ASN A 143 18.57 7.32 19.95
CA ASN A 143 19.44 6.48 20.80
C ASN A 143 18.73 5.25 21.39
N TYR A 144 17.67 4.76 20.75
CA TYR A 144 16.96 3.55 21.14
C TYR A 144 17.25 2.43 20.15
N LYS A 145 17.72 1.27 20.64
CA LYS A 145 18.04 0.11 19.81
C LYS A 145 17.01 -1.00 20.01
N PRO A 146 15.91 -1.03 19.22
CA PRO A 146 14.94 -2.10 19.31
C PRO A 146 15.54 -3.41 18.81
N ASN A 147 14.98 -4.54 19.24
CA ASN A 147 15.29 -5.82 18.61
C ASN A 147 14.81 -5.78 17.16
N PHE A 148 15.71 -6.08 16.22
CA PHE A 148 15.41 -6.05 14.79
C PHE A 148 14.25 -6.99 14.42
N LEU A 149 14.15 -8.16 15.07
CA LEU A 149 13.04 -9.09 14.85
C LEU A 149 11.69 -8.49 15.23
N ASP A 150 11.64 -7.70 16.31
CA ASP A 150 10.39 -7.05 16.72
C ASP A 150 9.99 -5.97 15.70
N VAL A 151 10.94 -5.20 15.17
CA VAL A 151 10.67 -4.23 14.08
C VAL A 151 10.20 -4.93 12.81
N PHE A 152 10.85 -6.04 12.43
CA PHE A 152 10.50 -6.83 11.25
C PHE A 152 9.07 -7.38 11.31
N ILE A 153 8.58 -7.69 12.51
CA ILE A 153 7.26 -8.28 12.74
C ILE A 153 6.19 -7.19 12.87
N ILE A 154 6.49 -6.10 13.58
CA ILE A 154 5.52 -5.04 13.87
C ILE A 154 5.28 -4.14 12.65
N VAL A 155 6.31 -3.81 11.88
CA VAL A 155 6.19 -2.84 10.76
C VAL A 155 5.23 -3.30 9.65
N PRO A 156 5.31 -4.54 9.12
CA PRO A 156 4.35 -4.99 8.11
C PRO A 156 2.90 -4.95 8.58
N ILE A 157 2.67 -5.22 9.87
CA ILE A 157 1.33 -5.18 10.48
C ILE A 157 0.82 -3.74 10.53
N ILE A 158 1.65 -2.80 10.94
CA ILE A 158 1.32 -1.36 10.92
C ILE A 158 0.94 -0.93 9.50
N LEU A 159 1.76 -1.27 8.51
CA LEU A 159 1.52 -0.91 7.11
C LEU A 159 0.23 -1.55 6.59
N LEU A 160 -0.09 -2.78 6.99
CA LEU A 160 -1.32 -3.48 6.61
C LEU A 160 -2.56 -2.82 7.21
N ILE A 161 -2.50 -2.43 8.49
CA ILE A 161 -3.59 -1.68 9.15
C ILE A 161 -3.82 -0.34 8.46
N VAL A 162 -2.75 0.42 8.22
CA VAL A 162 -2.82 1.74 7.58
C VAL A 162 -3.33 1.65 6.14
N LEU A 163 -2.95 0.60 5.41
CA LEU A 163 -3.45 0.32 4.07
C LEU A 163 -4.96 0.04 4.06
N SER A 164 -5.45 -0.66 5.08
CA SER A 164 -6.86 -1.08 5.15
C SER A 164 -7.84 0.06 5.44
N ALA A 165 -7.37 1.21 5.91
CA ALA A 165 -8.20 2.34 6.28
C ALA A 165 -8.61 3.17 5.04
N PRO A 166 -9.87 3.11 4.57
CA PRO A 166 -10.28 3.82 3.36
C PRO A 166 -10.54 5.32 3.58
N ILE A 167 -10.54 5.78 4.84
CA ILE A 167 -11.27 6.99 5.26
C ILE A 167 -10.33 8.13 5.71
N THR A 168 -9.14 7.85 6.22
CA THR A 168 -8.25 8.92 6.72
C THR A 168 -7.43 9.51 5.57
N SER A 169 -7.56 10.81 5.36
CA SER A 169 -6.66 11.60 4.52
C SER A 169 -5.20 11.29 4.91
N ALA A 170 -4.51 10.48 4.11
CA ALA A 170 -3.14 9.99 4.36
C ALA A 170 -2.93 9.13 5.64
N GLY A 171 -3.96 8.50 6.20
CA GLY A 171 -3.80 7.67 7.42
C GLY A 171 -3.37 8.49 8.65
N LEU A 172 -3.74 9.78 8.71
CA LEU A 172 -3.45 10.67 9.84
C LEU A 172 -4.04 10.10 11.13
N GLY A 173 -3.23 10.04 12.18
CA GLY A 173 -3.59 9.47 13.47
C GLY A 173 -3.52 7.93 13.49
N LEU A 174 -3.98 7.24 12.46
CA LEU A 174 -3.94 5.77 12.44
C LEU A 174 -2.51 5.21 12.41
N PHE A 175 -1.63 5.79 11.59
CA PHE A 175 -0.24 5.34 11.52
C PHE A 175 0.52 5.62 12.83
N GLU A 176 0.35 6.80 13.43
CA GLU A 176 1.00 7.16 14.69
C GLU A 176 0.53 6.26 15.82
N ASN A 177 -0.78 6.09 15.95
CA ASN A 177 -1.35 5.23 16.99
C ASN A 177 -0.99 3.76 16.77
N ALA A 178 -0.97 3.27 15.52
CA ALA A 178 -0.55 1.91 15.22
C ALA A 178 0.92 1.67 15.59
N ILE A 179 1.81 2.61 15.30
CA ILE A 179 3.22 2.55 15.76
C ILE A 179 3.27 2.49 17.28
N VAL A 180 2.67 3.47 17.97
CA VAL A 180 2.74 3.55 19.44
C VAL A 180 2.17 2.29 20.09
N TYR A 181 0.99 1.86 19.67
CA TYR A 181 0.30 0.71 20.24
C TYR A 181 1.06 -0.59 19.96
N LEU A 182 1.38 -0.90 18.71
CA LEU A 182 2.00 -2.19 18.36
C LEU A 182 3.44 -2.32 18.87
N PHE A 183 4.22 -1.23 18.92
CA PHE A 183 5.55 -1.28 19.53
C PHE A 183 5.49 -1.36 21.07
N SER A 184 4.41 -0.88 21.70
CA SER A 184 4.22 -1.07 23.15
C SER A 184 4.02 -2.56 23.52
N LEU A 185 3.44 -3.36 22.63
CA LEU A 185 3.28 -4.82 22.82
C LEU A 185 4.62 -5.57 22.92
N VAL A 186 5.66 -5.02 22.29
CA VAL A 186 7.03 -5.58 22.34
C VAL A 186 7.93 -4.83 23.33
N GLY A 187 7.34 -4.00 24.22
CA GLY A 187 8.03 -3.36 25.33
C GLY A 187 8.76 -2.06 25.01
N VAL A 188 8.49 -1.45 23.86
CA VAL A 188 9.04 -0.12 23.52
C VAL A 188 8.22 0.97 24.21
N LEU A 189 8.90 1.97 24.79
CA LEU A 189 8.23 3.12 25.40
C LEU A 189 7.37 3.87 24.37
N SER A 190 6.14 4.19 24.76
CA SER A 190 5.17 4.92 23.93
C SER A 190 5.70 6.30 23.48
N SER A 191 6.47 6.98 24.33
CA SER A 191 7.11 8.27 24.00
C SER A 191 8.11 8.15 22.85
N ILE A 192 8.96 7.11 22.86
CA ILE A 192 9.94 6.86 21.80
C ILE A 192 9.22 6.48 20.50
N SER A 193 8.24 5.58 20.58
CA SER A 193 7.44 5.18 19.43
C SER A 193 6.69 6.37 18.79
N ALA A 194 6.18 7.30 19.60
CA ALA A 194 5.53 8.51 19.11
C ALA A 194 6.51 9.45 18.40
N LEU A 195 7.71 9.66 18.95
CA LEU A 195 8.77 10.45 18.32
C LEU A 195 9.17 9.86 16.96
N VAL A 196 9.32 8.54 16.87
CA VAL A 196 9.60 7.84 15.61
C VAL A 196 8.47 8.00 14.61
N ALA A 197 7.22 7.86 15.03
CA ALA A 197 6.07 8.05 14.15
C ALA A 197 6.02 9.47 13.56
N LEU A 198 6.24 10.48 14.40
CA LEU A 198 6.28 11.89 13.98
C LEU A 198 7.45 12.18 13.04
N LEU A 199 8.64 11.63 13.32
CA LEU A 199 9.81 11.77 12.45
C LEU A 199 9.54 11.18 11.06
N LEU A 200 8.99 9.96 11.00
CA LEU A 200 8.62 9.30 9.75
C LEU A 200 7.58 10.12 8.98
N ARG A 201 6.60 10.70 9.68
CA ARG A 201 5.58 11.55 9.06
C ARG A 201 6.19 12.83 8.49
N ALA A 202 7.03 13.52 9.27
CA ALA A 202 7.73 14.72 8.85
C ALA A 202 8.57 14.45 7.59
N LYS A 203 9.29 13.32 7.55
CA LYS A 203 10.06 12.89 6.37
C LYS A 203 9.18 12.73 5.13
N VAL A 204 8.03 12.07 5.25
CA VAL A 204 7.10 11.90 4.11
C VAL A 204 6.54 13.24 3.62
N ILE A 205 6.19 14.15 4.54
CA ILE A 205 5.71 15.49 4.19
C ILE A 205 6.80 16.28 3.47
N LEU A 206 8.03 16.28 3.98
CA LEU A 206 9.18 16.97 3.36
C LEU A 206 9.47 16.44 1.96
N LEU A 207 9.51 15.11 1.79
CA LEU A 207 9.69 14.50 0.46
C LEU A 207 8.55 14.85 -0.49
N GLY A 208 7.31 14.89 0.01
CA GLY A 208 6.14 15.32 -0.75
C GLY A 208 6.23 16.78 -1.21
N LEU A 209 6.71 17.68 -0.34
CA LEU A 209 6.94 19.09 -0.67
C LEU A 209 8.03 19.25 -1.72
N ILE A 210 9.17 18.56 -1.56
CA ILE A 210 10.26 18.56 -2.54
C ILE A 210 9.75 18.07 -3.90
N GLY A 211 9.01 16.95 -3.92
CA GLY A 211 8.40 16.43 -5.14
C GLY A 211 7.41 17.41 -5.78
N GLY A 212 6.61 18.11 -4.97
CA GLY A 212 5.70 19.15 -5.44
C GLY A 212 6.41 20.36 -6.04
N ILE A 213 7.52 20.80 -5.45
CA ILE A 213 8.35 21.89 -5.96
C ILE A 213 8.97 21.50 -7.30
N ILE A 214 9.60 20.31 -7.38
CA ILE A 214 10.18 19.80 -8.63
C ILE A 214 9.11 19.70 -9.73
N TYR A 215 7.92 19.19 -9.38
CA TYR A 215 6.80 19.11 -10.32
C TYR A 215 6.38 20.48 -10.85
N PHE A 216 6.32 21.49 -9.98
CA PHE A 216 5.98 22.85 -10.37
C PHE A 216 6.99 23.42 -11.39
N PHE A 217 8.30 23.21 -11.17
CA PHE A 217 9.34 23.63 -12.10
C PHE A 217 9.30 22.88 -13.43
N ILE A 218 9.20 21.54 -13.43
CA ILE A 218 9.15 20.75 -14.67
C ILE A 218 7.91 21.09 -15.52
N ARG A 219 6.78 21.43 -14.88
CA ARG A 219 5.56 21.81 -15.59
C ARG A 219 5.64 23.20 -16.24
N SER A 220 6.49 24.10 -15.72
CA SER A 220 6.75 25.42 -16.29
C SER A 220 7.46 25.36 -17.65
N ASP A 221 8.18 24.26 -17.95
CA ASP A 221 8.98 24.10 -19.16
C ASP A 221 8.26 23.42 -20.34
N LYS A 222 6.93 23.32 -20.33
CA LYS A 222 6.21 22.82 -21.52
C LYS A 222 6.23 23.89 -22.64
N PRO A 223 6.74 23.56 -23.83
CA PRO A 223 6.96 24.52 -24.91
C PRO A 223 5.64 25.13 -25.40
N LYS A 224 5.71 26.40 -25.79
CA LYS A 224 4.66 27.12 -26.52
C LYS A 224 4.12 26.22 -27.63
N LYS A 225 2.80 25.99 -27.63
CA LYS A 225 2.11 25.39 -28.77
C LYS A 225 2.39 26.26 -30.00
N PHE A 226 3.06 25.70 -31.01
CA PHE A 226 2.95 26.14 -32.39
C PHE A 226 1.73 25.48 -33.01
#